data_AF-A0A926M8L7-F1
#
_entry.id   AF-A0A926M8L7-F1
#
_cell.length_a   1.000
_cell.length_b   1.000
_cell.length_c   1.000
_cell.angle_alpha   90.00
_cell.angle_beta   90.00
_cell.angle_gamma   90.00
#
_symmetry.space_group_name_H-M   'P 1'
#
loop_
_entity.id
_entity.type
_entity.pdbx_description
1 polymer ?
#
loop_
_entity_poly.entity_id
_entity_poly.type
_entity_poly.pdbx_seq_one_letter_code
_entity_poly.pdbx_strand_id
1 'polypeptide(L)'
;MPTTVFSKIKQHLNKKSSKAFTLIELLVVVAIIGILAAVGVTAFSGFQESAKINATKANHSLTIKYVNSSLLKASMDNGYMRDFISVRDFDCSRAQDRKILPGTVSSVMDSMVDNLKCTIKDHPFNDPNYPAINYGPRGIKGSVEFYNRCTNQKPIIHIETVYNDNNDKLSHQIDLTDFGSSC
;
A
#
# COMPACT_ATOMS: atom_id res chain seq x y z
N MET A 1 56.27 -28.28 -60.52
CA MET A 1 56.50 -26.90 -60.03
C MET A 1 55.21 -26.11 -60.21
N PRO A 2 54.84 -25.18 -59.31
CA PRO A 2 53.83 -25.43 -58.27
C PRO A 2 52.58 -24.53 -58.37
N THR A 3 51.42 -24.99 -57.85
CA THR A 3 50.31 -24.12 -57.43
C THR A 3 49.62 -24.61 -56.14
N THR A 4 50.39 -24.88 -55.08
CA THR A 4 49.86 -25.09 -53.71
C THR A 4 49.92 -23.83 -52.83
N VAL A 5 50.23 -22.66 -53.41
CA VAL A 5 50.55 -21.45 -52.63
C VAL A 5 49.31 -20.64 -52.22
N PHE A 6 48.21 -20.70 -52.95
CA PHE A 6 47.06 -19.80 -52.71
C PHE A 6 45.98 -20.30 -51.75
N SER A 7 46.05 -21.54 -51.25
CA SER A 7 45.10 -22.04 -50.22
C SER A 7 45.54 -21.71 -48.78
N LYS A 8 46.84 -21.41 -48.55
CA LYS A 8 47.41 -21.23 -47.20
C LYS A 8 47.27 -19.82 -46.60
N ILE A 9 46.79 -18.83 -47.34
CA ILE A 9 46.80 -17.42 -46.88
C ILE A 9 45.50 -17.02 -46.14
N LYS A 10 44.40 -17.78 -46.28
CA LYS A 10 43.11 -17.44 -45.65
C LYS A 10 42.92 -17.95 -44.21
N GLN A 11 43.94 -18.56 -43.60
CA GLN A 11 43.85 -19.16 -42.25
C GLN A 11 44.54 -18.35 -41.14
N HIS A 12 45.03 -17.12 -41.41
CA HIS A 12 45.74 -16.34 -40.39
C HIS A 12 45.05 -15.03 -39.94
N LEU A 13 43.81 -14.78 -40.37
CA LEU A 13 43.06 -13.57 -39.97
C LEU A 13 41.73 -13.89 -39.31
N ASN A 14 41.73 -14.80 -38.33
CA ASN A 14 40.64 -14.87 -37.36
C ASN A 14 41.15 -15.29 -35.98
N LYS A 15 42.17 -14.60 -35.46
CA LYS A 15 42.45 -14.63 -34.03
C LYS A 15 41.36 -13.82 -33.35
N LYS A 16 40.19 -14.43 -33.10
CA LYS A 16 39.27 -13.93 -32.08
C LYS A 16 40.10 -13.85 -30.80
N SER A 17 40.49 -12.64 -30.42
CA SER A 17 40.96 -12.37 -29.07
C SER A 17 39.78 -12.66 -28.15
N SER A 18 39.65 -13.90 -27.71
CA SER A 18 38.88 -14.20 -26.53
C SER A 18 39.62 -13.53 -25.38
N LYS A 19 39.19 -12.31 -25.02
CA LYS A 19 39.54 -11.70 -23.74
C LYS A 19 39.02 -12.65 -22.66
N ALA A 20 39.88 -13.57 -22.23
CA ALA A 20 39.58 -14.44 -21.11
C ALA A 20 39.61 -13.54 -19.86
N PHE A 21 38.48 -13.44 -19.19
CA PHE A 21 38.36 -12.70 -17.94
C PHE A 21 39.32 -13.33 -16.92
N THR A 22 40.17 -12.52 -16.30
CA THR A 22 41.14 -13.05 -15.34
C THR A 22 40.47 -13.32 -13.99
N LEU A 23 40.95 -14.33 -13.26
CA LEU A 23 40.45 -14.63 -11.91
C LEU A 23 40.62 -13.44 -10.95
N ILE A 24 41.70 -12.66 -11.13
CA ILE A 24 41.97 -11.49 -10.30
C ILE A 24 40.99 -10.35 -10.59
N GLU A 25 40.60 -10.13 -11.85
CA GLU A 25 39.56 -9.16 -12.20
C GLU A 25 38.23 -9.52 -11.53
N LEU A 26 37.87 -10.80 -11.51
CA LEU A 26 36.62 -11.25 -10.87
C LEU A 26 36.69 -11.14 -9.34
N LEU A 27 37.84 -11.46 -8.74
CA LEU A 27 38.05 -11.38 -7.30
C LEU A 27 37.92 -9.93 -6.79
N VAL A 28 38.52 -8.97 -7.48
CA VAL A 28 38.41 -7.55 -7.12
C VAL A 28 36.97 -7.06 -7.22
N VAL A 29 36.23 -7.46 -8.25
CA VAL A 29 34.82 -7.08 -8.41
C VAL A 29 33.97 -7.61 -7.26
N VAL A 30 34.12 -8.88 -6.89
CA VAL A 30 33.37 -9.48 -5.77
C VAL A 30 33.72 -8.80 -4.45
N ALA A 31 35.00 -8.48 -4.22
CA ALA A 31 35.44 -7.76 -3.03
C ALA A 31 34.79 -6.37 -2.91
N ILE A 32 34.74 -5.61 -4.00
CA ILE A 32 34.12 -4.26 -4.01
C ILE A 32 32.60 -4.36 -3.82
N ILE A 33 31.91 -5.28 -4.51
CA ILE A 33 30.46 -5.49 -4.35
C ILE A 33 30.14 -5.91 -2.91
N GLY A 34 30.98 -6.73 -2.27
CA GLY A 34 30.81 -7.15 -0.89
C GLY A 34 30.80 -5.97 0.10
N ILE A 35 31.74 -5.03 -0.04
CA ILE A 35 31.80 -3.82 0.81
C ILE A 35 30.58 -2.92 0.57
N LEU A 36 30.24 -2.67 -0.71
CA LEU A 36 29.09 -1.83 -1.07
C LEU A 36 27.76 -2.42 -0.58
N ALA A 37 27.61 -3.74 -0.66
CA ALA A 37 26.41 -4.42 -0.15
C ALA A 37 26.29 -4.29 1.37
N ALA A 38 27.39 -4.45 2.11
CA ALA A 38 27.38 -4.35 3.57
C ALA A 38 26.91 -2.97 4.07
N VAL A 39 27.43 -1.88 3.48
CA VAL A 39 27.01 -0.52 3.85
C VAL A 39 25.61 -0.20 3.31
N GLY A 40 25.29 -0.65 2.10
CA GLY A 40 24.01 -0.37 1.43
C GLY A 40 22.81 -0.96 2.15
N VAL A 41 22.90 -2.19 2.68
CA VAL A 41 21.78 -2.86 3.37
C VAL A 41 21.35 -2.10 4.63
N THR A 42 22.31 -1.62 5.42
CA THR A 42 22.02 -0.93 6.70
C THR A 42 21.35 0.43 6.50
N ALA A 43 21.73 1.19 5.47
CA ALA A 43 21.07 2.45 5.14
C ALA A 43 19.69 2.21 4.50
N PHE A 44 19.58 1.20 3.64
CA PHE A 44 18.36 0.91 2.89
C PHE A 44 17.20 0.47 3.80
N SER A 45 17.48 -0.23 4.91
CA SER A 45 16.44 -0.62 5.87
C SER A 45 15.80 0.59 6.57
N GLY A 46 16.60 1.59 6.97
CA GLY A 46 16.10 2.82 7.60
C GLY A 46 15.25 3.69 6.66
N PHE A 47 15.65 3.79 5.38
CA PHE A 47 14.84 4.48 4.37
C PHE A 47 13.55 3.75 4.06
N GLN A 48 13.58 2.43 3.98
CA GLN A 48 12.36 1.63 3.83
C GLN A 48 11.40 1.86 4.99
N GLU A 49 11.88 1.79 6.25
CA GLU A 49 11.01 2.01 7.41
C GLU A 49 10.36 3.40 7.37
N SER A 50 11.14 4.44 7.09
CA SER A 50 10.63 5.81 6.97
C SER A 50 9.59 5.95 5.84
N ALA A 51 9.81 5.29 4.70
CA ALA A 51 8.87 5.27 3.58
C ALA A 51 7.55 4.58 3.97
N LYS A 52 7.61 3.45 4.69
CA LYS A 52 6.44 2.73 5.17
C LYS A 52 5.63 3.56 6.17
N ILE A 53 6.31 4.20 7.13
CA ILE A 53 5.68 5.13 8.09
C ILE A 53 4.94 6.25 7.32
N ASN A 54 5.58 6.86 6.33
CA ASN A 54 4.98 7.93 5.54
C ASN A 54 3.79 7.43 4.72
N ALA A 55 3.87 6.24 4.12
CA ALA A 55 2.77 5.61 3.41
C ALA A 55 1.56 5.35 4.35
N THR A 56 1.80 4.87 5.57
CA THR A 56 0.75 4.70 6.59
C THR A 56 0.06 6.02 6.93
N LYS A 57 0.84 7.09 7.17
CA LYS A 57 0.28 8.43 7.45
C LYS A 57 -0.52 8.97 6.25
N ALA A 58 -0.04 8.74 5.04
CA ALA A 58 -0.74 9.10 3.82
C ALA A 58 -2.06 8.34 3.67
N ASN A 59 -2.07 7.02 3.91
CA ASN A 59 -3.29 6.19 3.90
C ASN A 59 -4.31 6.69 4.94
N HIS A 60 -3.87 7.04 6.15
CA HIS A 60 -4.75 7.65 7.15
C HIS A 60 -5.36 8.96 6.62
N SER A 61 -4.55 9.89 6.13
CA SER A 61 -5.06 11.15 5.57
C SER A 61 -6.01 10.95 4.39
N LEU A 62 -5.71 10.01 3.49
CA LEU A 62 -6.57 9.70 2.34
C LEU A 62 -7.91 9.14 2.80
N THR A 63 -7.88 8.28 3.82
CA THR A 63 -9.05 7.68 4.42
C THR A 63 -9.98 8.73 5.03
N ILE A 64 -9.45 9.67 5.82
CA ILE A 64 -10.25 10.76 6.40
C ILE A 64 -10.88 11.62 5.30
N LYS A 65 -10.12 11.96 4.26
CA LYS A 65 -10.61 12.74 3.12
C LYS A 65 -11.73 12.00 2.39
N TYR A 66 -11.53 10.71 2.14
CA TYR A 66 -12.53 9.85 1.49
C TYR A 66 -13.82 9.85 2.29
N VAL A 67 -13.79 9.49 3.57
CA VAL A 67 -14.98 9.40 4.42
C VAL A 67 -15.77 10.71 4.44
N ASN A 68 -15.10 11.84 4.70
CA ASN A 68 -15.76 13.14 4.69
C ASN A 68 -16.37 13.47 3.32
N SER A 69 -15.63 13.21 2.23
CA SER A 69 -16.14 13.47 0.88
C SER A 69 -17.33 12.58 0.51
N SER A 70 -17.33 11.32 0.96
CA SER A 70 -18.38 10.35 0.69
C SER A 70 -19.65 10.66 1.48
N LEU A 71 -19.52 11.10 2.74
CA LEU A 71 -20.64 11.58 3.54
C LEU A 71 -21.28 12.82 2.93
N LEU A 72 -20.48 13.81 2.54
CA LEU A 72 -20.97 15.03 1.90
C LEU A 72 -21.68 14.71 0.58
N LYS A 73 -21.06 13.89 -0.28
CA LYS A 73 -21.69 13.45 -1.54
C LYS A 73 -23.00 12.71 -1.28
N ALA A 74 -23.03 11.80 -0.32
CA ALA A 74 -24.26 11.07 0.01
C ALA A 74 -25.34 12.01 0.55
N SER A 75 -25.00 13.00 1.38
CA SER A 75 -25.97 13.98 1.86
C SER A 75 -26.59 14.81 0.72
N MET A 76 -25.84 15.05 -0.35
CA MET A 76 -26.32 15.76 -1.54
C MET A 76 -27.14 14.88 -2.49
N ASP A 77 -26.95 13.55 -2.46
CA ASP A 77 -27.61 12.57 -3.33
C ASP A 77 -28.64 11.73 -2.57
N ASN A 78 -29.49 12.36 -1.74
CA ASN A 78 -30.57 11.71 -0.99
C ASN A 78 -30.13 10.50 -0.14
N GLY A 79 -28.89 10.54 0.34
CA GLY A 79 -28.25 9.51 1.14
C GLY A 79 -27.62 8.36 0.36
N TYR A 80 -27.59 8.42 -0.97
CA TYR A 80 -26.94 7.43 -1.81
C TYR A 80 -25.46 7.73 -2.02
N MET A 81 -24.65 6.70 -1.85
CA MET A 81 -23.28 6.67 -2.34
C MET A 81 -23.28 5.93 -3.68
N ARG A 82 -22.99 6.66 -4.74
CA ARG A 82 -22.88 6.14 -6.11
C ARG A 82 -21.55 5.45 -6.36
N ASP A 83 -21.55 4.56 -7.34
CA ASP A 83 -20.36 3.83 -7.79
C ASP A 83 -19.60 3.15 -6.64
N PHE A 84 -20.34 2.73 -5.62
CA PHE A 84 -19.76 2.10 -4.47
C PHE A 84 -19.26 0.71 -4.84
N ILE A 85 -17.94 0.52 -4.78
CA ILE A 85 -17.32 -0.78 -4.94
C ILE A 85 -17.75 -1.67 -3.77
N SER A 86 -18.59 -2.66 -4.07
CA SER A 86 -19.27 -3.52 -3.10
C SER A 86 -18.47 -4.80 -2.88
N VAL A 87 -18.14 -5.10 -1.63
CA VAL A 87 -17.52 -6.39 -1.25
C VAL A 87 -18.52 -7.49 -0.90
N ARG A 88 -19.78 -7.44 -1.36
CA ARG A 88 -20.53 -8.70 -1.45
C ARG A 88 -19.74 -9.57 -2.42
N ASP A 89 -19.02 -10.55 -1.86
CA ASP A 89 -18.07 -11.49 -2.49
C ASP A 89 -16.60 -11.02 -2.63
N PHE A 90 -16.15 -9.99 -1.90
CA PHE A 90 -14.75 -9.48 -1.92
C PHE A 90 -14.23 -9.12 -3.34
N ASP A 91 -15.15 -8.86 -4.27
CA ASP A 91 -14.82 -8.48 -5.64
C ASP A 91 -14.83 -6.96 -5.79
N CYS A 92 -13.63 -6.38 -5.86
CA CYS A 92 -13.44 -4.96 -6.08
C CYS A 92 -13.73 -4.49 -7.52
N SER A 93 -14.30 -5.36 -8.36
CA SER A 93 -14.60 -5.09 -9.78
C SER A 93 -16.03 -4.61 -10.03
N ARG A 94 -16.90 -4.64 -9.00
CA ARG A 94 -18.31 -4.29 -9.13
C ARG A 94 -18.66 -3.03 -8.35
N ALA A 95 -19.12 -2.02 -9.07
CA ALA A 95 -19.71 -0.81 -8.51
C ALA A 95 -21.23 -0.95 -8.45
N GLN A 96 -21.84 -0.54 -7.35
CA GLN A 96 -23.29 -0.50 -7.18
C GLN A 96 -23.70 0.67 -6.30
N ASP A 97 -24.88 1.22 -6.53
CA ASP A 97 -25.36 2.31 -5.69
C ASP A 97 -25.87 1.76 -4.35
N ARG A 98 -25.48 2.41 -3.26
CA ARG A 98 -25.89 2.04 -1.89
C ARG A 98 -26.43 3.25 -1.18
N LYS A 99 -27.64 3.13 -0.63
CA LYS A 99 -28.14 4.12 0.34
C LYS A 99 -27.44 3.89 1.67
N ILE A 100 -26.64 4.87 2.09
CA ILE A 100 -25.91 4.85 3.37
C ILE A 100 -26.51 5.80 4.40
N LEU A 101 -27.24 6.84 3.97
CA LEU A 101 -27.84 7.82 4.88
C LEU A 101 -29.38 7.97 4.65
N PRO A 102 -30.15 8.31 5.70
CA PRO A 102 -29.80 8.07 7.09
C PRO A 102 -29.66 6.55 7.34
N GLY A 103 -28.79 6.17 8.26
CA GLY A 103 -28.49 4.77 8.56
C GLY A 103 -27.78 4.62 9.90
N THR A 104 -27.68 3.38 10.39
CA THR A 104 -26.91 3.11 11.62
C THR A 104 -25.43 3.41 11.41
N VAL A 105 -24.75 3.91 12.44
CA VAL A 105 -23.31 4.21 12.39
C VAL A 105 -22.49 3.01 11.92
N SER A 106 -22.86 1.79 12.32
CA SER A 106 -22.23 0.55 11.87
C SER A 106 -22.41 0.36 10.37
N SER A 107 -23.63 0.48 9.84
CA SER A 107 -23.88 0.30 8.39
C SER A 107 -23.17 1.33 7.51
N VAL A 108 -23.08 2.58 7.98
CA VAL A 108 -22.33 3.65 7.29
C VAL A 108 -20.84 3.34 7.29
N MET A 109 -20.30 3.00 8.45
CA MET A 109 -18.90 2.63 8.63
C MET A 109 -18.53 1.41 7.80
N ASP A 110 -19.31 0.34 7.85
CA ASP A 110 -19.05 -0.91 7.13
C ASP A 110 -19.00 -0.66 5.63
N SER A 111 -19.96 0.12 5.11
CA SER A 111 -19.93 0.56 3.72
C SER A 111 -18.60 1.26 3.40
N MET A 112 -18.21 2.28 4.17
CA MET A 112 -16.96 3.00 3.91
C MET A 112 -15.71 2.10 3.96
N VAL A 113 -15.62 1.24 4.97
CA VAL A 113 -14.50 0.30 5.16
C VAL A 113 -14.39 -0.65 3.97
N ASP A 114 -15.52 -1.15 3.48
CA ASP A 114 -15.56 -2.08 2.35
C ASP A 114 -15.03 -1.45 1.05
N ASN A 115 -15.42 -0.21 0.75
CA ASN A 115 -14.86 0.49 -0.41
C ASN A 115 -13.37 0.83 -0.25
N LEU A 116 -12.99 1.26 0.96
CA LEU A 116 -11.61 1.61 1.26
C LEU A 116 -10.68 0.41 1.18
N LYS A 117 -11.11 -0.79 1.58
CA LYS A 117 -10.36 -2.04 1.37
C LYS A 117 -10.09 -2.32 -0.11
N CYS A 118 -11.01 -1.94 -0.99
CA CYS A 118 -10.81 -2.07 -2.43
C CYS A 118 -9.89 -1.01 -3.03
N THR A 119 -9.81 0.16 -2.40
CA THR A 119 -8.98 1.29 -2.87
C THR A 119 -7.55 1.19 -2.34
N ILE A 120 -7.39 0.83 -1.06
CA ILE A 120 -6.11 0.71 -0.36
C ILE A 120 -5.88 -0.77 -0.06
N LYS A 121 -5.33 -1.48 -1.05
CA LYS A 121 -5.08 -2.92 -0.99
C LYS A 121 -3.79 -3.26 -0.27
N ASP A 122 -2.73 -2.51 -0.56
CA ASP A 122 -1.39 -2.83 -0.10
C ASP A 122 -1.15 -2.32 1.32
N HIS A 123 -0.81 -3.25 2.21
CA HIS A 123 -0.39 -2.91 3.56
C HIS A 123 1.02 -2.31 3.53
N PRO A 124 1.28 -1.11 4.08
CA PRO A 124 2.60 -0.48 4.03
C PRO A 124 3.74 -1.35 4.58
N PHE A 125 3.44 -2.21 5.55
CA PHE A 125 4.40 -3.15 6.14
C PHE A 125 4.30 -4.59 5.59
N ASN A 126 3.51 -4.83 4.54
CA ASN A 126 3.25 -6.16 3.97
C ASN A 126 2.80 -7.19 5.01
N ASP A 127 1.86 -6.80 5.89
CA ASP A 127 1.34 -7.71 6.91
C ASP A 127 0.51 -8.82 6.22
N PRO A 128 0.79 -10.11 6.46
CA PRO A 128 0.08 -11.21 5.81
C PRO A 128 -1.28 -11.51 6.45
N ASN A 129 -1.52 -11.05 7.67
CA ASN A 129 -2.71 -11.35 8.45
C ASN A 129 -3.73 -10.21 8.40
N TYR A 130 -3.26 -8.97 8.29
CA TYR A 130 -4.09 -7.78 8.41
C TYR A 130 -4.03 -6.87 7.17
N PRO A 131 -5.19 -6.46 6.62
CA PRO A 131 -5.23 -5.52 5.52
C PRO A 131 -4.87 -4.10 5.95
N ALA A 132 -4.54 -3.25 4.97
CA ALA A 132 -4.24 -1.82 5.19
C ALA A 132 -5.43 -1.06 5.81
N ILE A 133 -6.66 -1.46 5.48
CA ILE A 133 -7.89 -0.92 6.05
C ILE A 133 -8.59 -2.05 6.81
N ASN A 134 -8.82 -1.85 8.10
CA ASN A 134 -9.37 -2.89 8.97
C ASN A 134 -10.40 -2.33 9.95
N TYR A 135 -11.20 -3.22 10.54
CA TYR A 135 -11.96 -2.90 11.74
C TYR A 135 -11.03 -2.88 12.96
N GLY A 136 -11.39 -2.19 14.04
CA GLY A 136 -10.53 -2.02 15.20
C GLY A 136 -11.29 -1.77 16.50
N PRO A 137 -10.63 -1.18 17.52
CA PRO A 137 -9.20 -0.84 17.58
C PRO A 137 -8.36 -2.03 18.04
N ARG A 138 -7.42 -2.51 17.21
CA ARG A 138 -6.45 -3.57 17.55
C ARG A 138 -5.02 -3.05 17.65
N GLY A 139 -4.73 -1.88 17.08
CA GLY A 139 -3.41 -1.25 17.11
C GLY A 139 -2.40 -1.90 16.16
N ILE A 140 -2.86 -2.46 15.03
CA ILE A 140 -1.97 -3.06 14.05
C ILE A 140 -1.13 -1.97 13.37
N LYS A 141 0.21 -2.09 13.45
CA LYS A 141 1.15 -1.14 12.84
C LYS A 141 0.94 -1.10 11.33
N GLY A 142 0.56 0.05 10.79
CA GLY A 142 0.35 0.26 9.36
C GLY A 142 -1.09 0.19 8.90
N SER A 143 -1.99 -0.39 9.71
CA SER A 143 -3.42 -0.47 9.39
C SER A 143 -4.15 0.80 9.83
N VAL A 144 -5.03 1.29 8.97
CA VAL A 144 -6.05 2.27 9.33
C VAL A 144 -7.27 1.51 9.84
N GLU A 145 -7.55 1.70 11.12
CA GLU A 145 -8.55 0.93 11.85
C GLU A 145 -9.79 1.76 12.14
N PHE A 146 -10.95 1.18 11.83
CA PHE A 146 -12.25 1.78 12.02
C PHE A 146 -13.00 1.12 13.16
N TYR A 147 -13.62 1.92 14.01
CA TYR A 147 -14.62 1.45 14.95
C TYR A 147 -15.65 2.53 15.22
N ASN A 148 -16.88 2.13 15.49
CA ASN A 148 -17.92 3.07 15.89
C ASN A 148 -18.12 3.02 17.40
N ARG A 149 -18.52 4.16 17.97
CA ARG A 149 -19.04 4.23 19.34
C ARG A 149 -20.20 5.20 19.40
N CYS A 150 -21.14 4.85 20.26
CA CYS A 150 -22.26 5.68 20.62
C CYS A 150 -22.00 6.33 21.97
N THR A 151 -21.77 7.64 21.97
CA THR A 151 -21.53 8.41 23.20
C THR A 151 -22.61 9.46 23.34
N ASN A 152 -23.42 9.42 24.41
CA ASN A 152 -24.55 10.33 24.61
C ASN A 152 -25.49 10.40 23.38
N GLN A 153 -25.86 9.24 22.83
CA GLN A 153 -26.69 9.09 21.62
C GLN A 153 -26.07 9.64 20.32
N LYS A 154 -24.82 10.10 20.34
CA LYS A 154 -24.12 10.53 19.13
C LYS A 154 -23.47 9.34 18.41
N PRO A 155 -23.80 9.10 17.13
CA PRO A 155 -23.14 8.09 16.30
C PRO A 155 -21.77 8.59 15.84
N ILE A 156 -20.69 8.13 16.47
CA ILE A 156 -19.32 8.57 16.15
C ILE A 156 -18.55 7.43 15.49
N ILE A 157 -17.90 7.72 14.36
CA ILE A 157 -16.88 6.85 13.77
C ILE A 157 -15.51 7.33 14.25
N HIS A 158 -14.72 6.39 14.77
CA HIS A 158 -13.33 6.58 15.13
C HIS A 158 -12.44 5.92 14.09
N ILE A 159 -11.40 6.64 13.68
CA ILE A 159 -10.39 6.18 12.73
C ILE A 159 -9.04 6.33 13.41
N GLU A 160 -8.39 5.22 13.70
CA GLU A 160 -7.09 5.18 14.37
C GLU A 160 -6.03 4.48 13.52
N THR A 161 -4.78 4.88 13.65
CA THR A 161 -3.67 4.28 12.89
C THR A 161 -2.40 4.35 13.70
N VAL A 162 -1.85 3.19 14.04
CA VAL A 162 -0.51 3.07 14.61
C VAL A 162 0.49 3.06 13.46
N TYR A 163 1.49 3.95 13.49
CA TYR A 163 2.40 4.09 12.35
C TYR A 163 3.85 3.68 12.61
N ASN A 164 4.24 3.41 13.86
CA ASN A 164 5.60 2.99 14.20
C ASN A 164 5.64 1.95 15.34
N ASP A 165 6.83 1.44 15.64
CA ASP A 165 7.04 0.44 16.70
C ASP A 165 6.88 0.99 18.13
N ASN A 166 6.84 2.33 18.29
CA ASN A 166 6.59 2.97 19.58
C ASN A 166 5.09 3.07 19.92
N ASN A 167 4.22 2.54 19.06
CA ASN A 167 2.77 2.68 19.14
C ASN A 167 2.27 4.14 19.08
N ASP A 168 3.03 5.03 18.44
CA ASP A 168 2.52 6.36 18.15
C ASP A 168 1.35 6.24 17.16
N LYS A 169 0.28 6.98 17.44
CA LYS A 169 -0.97 6.87 16.70
C LYS A 169 -1.50 8.20 16.19
N LEU A 170 -2.15 8.12 15.04
CA LEU A 170 -3.05 9.13 14.52
C LEU A 170 -4.48 8.74 14.88
N SER A 171 -5.30 9.71 15.30
CA SER A 171 -6.72 9.50 15.60
C SER A 171 -7.58 10.59 14.99
N HIS A 172 -8.72 10.21 14.42
CA HIS A 172 -9.73 11.13 13.94
C HIS A 172 -11.12 10.62 14.34
N GLN A 173 -12.06 11.54 14.56
CA GLN A 173 -13.44 11.23 14.93
C GLN A 173 -14.38 11.98 14.00
N ILE A 174 -15.44 11.31 13.57
CA ILE A 174 -16.45 11.88 12.68
C ILE A 174 -17.81 11.64 13.33
N ASP A 175 -18.48 12.73 13.71
CA ASP A 175 -19.83 12.71 14.24
C ASP A 175 -20.83 12.64 13.08
N LEU A 176 -21.67 11.61 13.06
CA LEU A 176 -22.66 11.41 12.02
C LEU A 176 -24.03 12.01 12.35
N THR A 177 -24.18 12.72 13.48
CA THR A 177 -25.46 13.32 13.90
C THR A 177 -26.04 14.23 12.82
N ASP A 178 -25.20 15.06 12.20
CA ASP A 178 -25.63 16.01 11.15
C ASP A 178 -26.09 15.33 9.85
N PHE A 179 -25.75 14.03 9.70
CA PHE A 179 -26.13 13.22 8.55
C PHE A 179 -27.39 12.38 8.79
N GLY A 180 -28.06 12.57 9.92
CA GLY A 180 -29.27 11.83 10.30
C GLY A 180 -29.00 10.36 10.64
N SER A 181 -27.74 9.98 10.87
CA SER A 181 -27.39 8.64 11.31
C SER A 181 -27.83 8.40 12.75
N SER A 182 -27.99 7.12 13.09
CA SER A 182 -28.33 6.70 14.44
C SER A 182 -27.30 5.74 15.02
N CYS A 183 -27.32 5.66 16.34
CA CYS A 183 -27.00 4.43 17.04
C CYS A 183 -28.11 3.39 16.76
#